data_AF-A0A843IQF7-F1
#
_entry.id   AF-A0A843IQF7-F1
#
_cell.length_a   1.000
_cell.length_b   1.000
_cell.length_c   1.000
_cell.angle_alpha   90.00
_cell.angle_beta   90.00
_cell.angle_gamma   90.00
#
_symmetry.space_group_name_H-M   'P 1'
#
loop_
_entity.id
_entity.type
_entity.pdbx_description
1 polymer ?
#
loop_
_entity_poly.entity_id
_entity_poly.type
_entity_poly.pdbx_seq_one_letter_code
_entity_poly.pdbx_strand_id
1 'polypeptide(L)'
;MGVDEINRVLIRALEGDTSASLDADSMEDEYRELARTVNAAVKMLEKAKEAEIYKKRLIAFITQNPQAIAVLVKDKSRIDLNKEYERVWR
;
A
#
# COMPACT_ATOMS: atom_id res chain seq x y z
N MET A 1 -20.60 0.16 -22.31
CA MET A 1 -19.14 0.46 -22.24
C MET A 1 -18.38 -0.79 -22.64
N GLY A 2 -17.30 -0.67 -23.41
CA GLY A 2 -16.56 -1.82 -23.97
C GLY A 2 -15.26 -2.15 -23.24
N VAL A 3 -14.60 -3.23 -23.67
CA VAL A 3 -13.32 -3.74 -23.11
C VAL A 3 -12.20 -2.68 -23.09
N ASP A 4 -12.20 -1.75 -24.04
CA ASP A 4 -11.20 -0.68 -24.12
C ASP A 4 -11.18 0.20 -22.86
N GLU A 5 -12.34 0.41 -22.24
CA GLU A 5 -12.47 1.18 -21.01
C GLU A 5 -11.87 0.43 -19.82
N ILE A 6 -12.08 -0.88 -19.76
CA ILE A 6 -11.48 -1.77 -18.76
C ILE A 6 -9.96 -1.70 -18.85
N ASN A 7 -9.41 -1.83 -20.06
CA ASN A 7 -7.98 -1.79 -20.29
C ASN A 7 -7.38 -0.43 -19.91
N ARG A 8 -8.06 0.67 -20.26
CA ARG A 8 -7.64 2.03 -19.92
C ARG A 8 -7.56 2.24 -18.41
N VAL A 9 -8.56 1.78 -17.64
CA VAL A 9 -8.55 1.89 -16.17
C VAL A 9 -7.44 1.06 -15.56
N LEU A 10 -7.22 -0.16 -16.07
CA LEU A 10 -6.16 -1.03 -15.57
C LEU A 10 -4.77 -0.43 -15.80
N ILE A 11 -4.50 0.11 -16.99
CA ILE A 11 -3.22 0.76 -17.31
C ILE A 11 -2.96 1.93 -16.36
N ARG A 12 -3.94 2.83 -16.16
CA ARG A 12 -3.81 3.95 -15.23
C ARG A 12 -3.51 3.50 -13.80
N ALA A 13 -4.16 2.43 -13.34
CA ALA A 13 -3.92 1.88 -12.02
C ALA A 13 -2.50 1.29 -11.88
N LEU A 14 -1.98 0.63 -12.93
CA LEU A 14 -0.60 0.13 -12.97
C LEU A 14 0.44 1.27 -13.00
N GLU A 15 0.10 2.40 -13.62
CA GLU A 15 0.91 3.62 -13.58
C GLU A 15 0.81 4.36 -12.21
N GLY A 16 -0.01 3.87 -11.30
CA GLY A 16 -0.13 4.36 -9.92
C GLY A 16 -1.25 5.37 -9.68
N ASP A 17 -2.09 5.61 -10.70
CA ASP A 17 -3.33 6.37 -10.61
C ASP A 17 -4.51 5.42 -10.35
N THR A 18 -4.83 5.22 -9.07
CA THR A 18 -5.96 4.39 -8.62
C THR A 18 -7.27 5.17 -8.50
N SER A 19 -7.35 6.41 -9.02
CA SER A 19 -8.57 7.22 -8.95
C SER A 19 -9.65 6.80 -9.95
N ALA A 20 -9.25 6.09 -11.00
CA ALA A 20 -10.16 5.61 -12.02
C ALA A 20 -10.88 4.33 -11.57
N SER A 21 -12.20 4.27 -11.77
CA SER A 21 -13.01 3.08 -11.51
C SER A 21 -13.97 2.83 -12.66
N LEU A 22 -14.36 1.56 -12.81
CA LEU A 22 -15.33 1.13 -13.82
C LEU A 22 -16.71 1.02 -13.16
N ASP A 23 -17.74 1.57 -13.80
CA ASP A 23 -19.11 1.24 -13.41
C ASP A 23 -19.51 -0.11 -14.03
N ALA A 24 -19.49 -1.16 -13.22
CA ALA A 24 -19.76 -2.52 -13.70
C ALA A 24 -21.21 -2.70 -14.17
N ASP A 25 -22.15 -1.90 -13.68
CA ASP A 25 -23.57 -2.09 -13.98
C ASP A 25 -23.96 -1.45 -15.32
N SER A 26 -23.17 -0.51 -15.84
CA SER A 26 -23.30 0.05 -17.20
C SER A 26 -22.45 -0.66 -18.27
N MET A 27 -21.77 -1.75 -17.90
CA MET A 27 -21.06 -2.64 -18.83
C MET A 27 -22.01 -3.70 -19.41
N GLU A 28 -21.65 -4.21 -20.59
CA GLU A 28 -22.31 -5.38 -21.17
C GLU A 28 -22.20 -6.58 -20.25
N ASP A 29 -23.22 -7.45 -20.23
CA ASP A 29 -23.33 -8.55 -19.25
C ASP A 29 -22.08 -9.45 -19.23
N GLU A 30 -21.47 -9.69 -20.39
CA GLU A 30 -20.25 -10.50 -20.53
C GLU A 30 -19.01 -9.88 -19.87
N TYR A 31 -18.97 -8.56 -19.70
CA TYR A 31 -17.84 -7.85 -19.10
C TYR A 31 -18.09 -7.38 -17.67
N ARG A 32 -19.31 -7.53 -17.13
CA ARG A 32 -19.67 -7.07 -15.79
C ARG A 32 -18.79 -7.71 -14.71
N GLU A 33 -18.53 -9.00 -14.81
CA GLU A 33 -17.66 -9.72 -13.86
C GLU A 33 -16.20 -9.29 -13.99
N LEU A 34 -15.73 -9.08 -15.22
CA LEU A 34 -14.38 -8.59 -15.49
C LEU A 34 -14.18 -7.18 -14.92
N ALA A 35 -15.15 -6.27 -15.12
CA ALA A 35 -15.12 -4.92 -14.56
C ALA A 35 -15.05 -4.92 -13.03
N ARG A 36 -15.82 -5.80 -12.37
CA ARG A 36 -15.75 -5.99 -10.91
C ARG A 36 -14.38 -6.48 -10.46
N THR A 37 -13.81 -7.44 -11.19
CA THR A 37 -12.48 -7.99 -10.91
C THR A 37 -11.40 -6.92 -11.04
N VAL A 38 -11.46 -6.10 -12.10
CA VAL A 38 -10.51 -4.98 -12.27
C VAL A 38 -10.66 -3.96 -11.16
N ASN A 39 -11.88 -3.55 -10.79
CA ASN A 39 -12.08 -2.64 -9.66
C ASN A 39 -11.49 -3.19 -8.35
N ALA A 40 -11.64 -4.49 -8.09
CA ALA A 40 -11.02 -5.14 -6.93
C ALA A 40 -9.49 -5.07 -6.99
N ALA A 41 -8.89 -5.31 -8.16
CA ALA A 41 -7.45 -5.19 -8.38
C ALA A 41 -6.94 -3.76 -8.16
N VAL A 42 -7.63 -2.74 -8.71
CA VAL A 42 -7.30 -1.32 -8.49
C VAL A 42 -7.30 -0.98 -6.99
N LYS A 43 -8.31 -1.43 -6.26
CA LYS A 43 -8.41 -1.23 -4.81
C LYS A 43 -7.29 -1.93 -4.03
N MET A 44 -6.83 -3.09 -4.49
CA MET A 44 -5.68 -3.77 -3.88
C MET A 44 -4.37 -3.00 -4.12
N LEU A 45 -4.18 -2.44 -5.31
CA LEU A 45 -3.02 -1.59 -5.62
C LEU A 45 -2.99 -0.33 -4.75
N GLU A 46 -4.15 0.30 -4.54
CA GLU A 46 -4.29 1.46 -3.65
C GLU A 46 -3.85 1.13 -2.22
N LYS A 47 -4.37 0.04 -1.65
CA LYS A 47 -4.00 -0.43 -0.30
C LYS A 47 -2.51 -0.75 -0.17
N ALA A 48 -1.91 -1.35 -1.20
CA ALA A 48 -0.48 -1.65 -1.20
C ALA A 48 0.36 -0.36 -1.17
N LYS A 49 -0.06 0.67 -1.93
CA LYS A 49 0.58 1.99 -1.93
C LYS A 49 0.48 2.67 -0.57
N GLU A 50 -0.69 2.63 0.07
CA GLU A 50 -0.89 3.15 1.43
C GLU A 50 0.01 2.42 2.43
N ALA A 51 0.04 1.08 2.40
CA ALA A 51 0.87 0.27 3.28
C ALA A 51 2.36 0.62 3.15
N GLU A 52 2.84 0.87 1.93
CA GLU A 52 4.23 1.31 1.69
C GLU A 52 4.50 2.70 2.26
N ILE A 53 3.55 3.64 2.14
CA ILE A 53 3.66 4.96 2.78
C ILE A 53 3.72 4.83 4.30
N TYR A 54 2.86 4.00 4.90
CA TYR A 54 2.88 3.74 6.34
C TYR A 54 4.19 3.11 6.79
N LYS A 55 4.71 2.13 6.04
CA LYS A 55 6.00 1.50 6.31
C LYS A 55 7.13 2.52 6.31
N LYS A 56 7.20 3.40 5.29
CA LYS A 56 8.20 4.48 5.22
C LYS A 56 8.11 5.42 6.42
N ARG A 57 6.89 5.81 6.82
CA ARG A 57 6.66 6.66 8.00
C ARG A 57 7.08 5.97 9.30
N LEU A 58 6.78 4.68 9.47
CA LEU A 58 7.20 3.87 10.62
C LEU A 58 8.72 3.77 10.73
N ILE A 59 9.41 3.50 9.62
CA ILE A 59 10.88 3.46 9.58
C ILE A 59 11.46 4.83 9.95
N ALA A 60 10.93 5.92 9.38
CA ALA A 60 11.37 7.27 9.73
C ALA A 60 11.12 7.60 11.21
N PHE A 61 9.95 7.21 11.74
CA PHE A 61 9.59 7.41 13.15
C PHE A 61 10.56 6.73 14.11
N ILE A 62 11.05 5.54 13.80
CA ILE A 62 12.05 4.83 14.62
C ILE A 62 13.43 5.48 14.45
N THR A 63 13.88 5.61 13.20
CA THR A 63 15.26 6.01 12.88
C THR A 63 15.58 7.47 13.21
N GLN A 64 14.61 8.37 13.09
CA GLN A 64 14.77 9.80 13.33
C GLN A 64 14.22 10.23 14.69
N ASN A 65 13.79 9.29 15.54
CA ASN A 65 13.28 9.65 16.85
C ASN A 65 14.42 10.23 17.72
N PRO A 66 14.22 11.39 18.36
CA PRO A 66 15.19 11.91 19.33
C PRO A 66 15.25 11.08 20.62
N GLN A 67 14.30 10.18 20.85
CA GLN A 67 14.31 9.26 21.99
C GLN A 67 14.95 7.92 21.59
N ALA A 68 15.59 7.27 22.55
CA ALA A 68 16.11 5.91 22.41
C ALA A 68 14.95 4.91 22.22
N ILE A 69 14.92 4.22 21.08
CA ILE A 69 13.91 3.20 20.76
C ILE A 69 14.57 1.85 20.52
N ALA A 70 13.98 0.82 21.13
CA ALA A 70 14.26 -0.58 20.85
C ALA A 70 13.00 -1.29 20.35
N VAL A 71 13.13 -2.04 19.26
CA VAL A 71 12.07 -2.90 18.73
C VAL A 71 12.38 -4.33 19.13
N LEU A 72 11.46 -4.96 19.85
CA LEU A 72 11.61 -6.32 20.39
C LEU A 72 10.53 -7.24 19.81
N VAL A 73 10.86 -8.51 19.62
CA VAL A 73 9.87 -9.58 19.41
C VAL A 73 9.23 -9.97 20.74
N LYS A 74 8.17 -10.79 20.68
CA LYS A 74 7.39 -11.25 21.85
C LYS A 74 8.23 -11.88 22.96
N ASP A 75 9.29 -12.61 22.63
CA ASP A 75 10.21 -13.24 23.58
C ASP A 75 11.25 -12.27 24.17
N LYS A 76 11.15 -10.97 23.86
CA LYS A 76 12.06 -9.88 24.22
C LYS A 76 13.42 -9.91 23.52
N SER A 77 13.63 -10.82 22.57
CA SER A 77 14.80 -10.74 21.70
C SER A 77 14.75 -9.44 20.87
N ARG A 78 15.93 -8.87 20.64
CA ARG A 78 16.08 -7.59 19.93
C ARG A 78 15.91 -7.79 18.42
N ILE A 79 15.02 -7.01 17.82
CA ILE A 79 14.89 -6.91 16.36
C ILE A 79 15.73 -5.74 15.84
N ASP A 80 15.58 -4.56 16.45
CA ASP A 80 16.19 -3.33 15.94
C ASP A 80 16.36 -2.27 17.05
N LEU A 81 17.27 -1.31 16.82
CA LEU A 81 17.52 -0.15 17.68
C LEU A 81 17.71 1.09 16.82
N ASN A 82 17.32 2.26 17.33
CA ASN A 82 17.72 3.52 16.69
C ASN A 82 19.06 4.05 17.23
N LYS A 83 19.65 5.01 16.51
CA LYS A 83 20.94 5.61 16.86
C LYS A 83 20.96 6.23 18.27
N GLU A 84 19.83 6.78 18.70
CA GLU A 84 19.72 7.38 20.04
C GLU A 84 19.81 6.33 21.15
N TYR A 85 19.30 5.13 20.92
CA TYR A 85 19.45 4.01 21.85
C TYR A 85 20.93 3.62 22.00
N GLU A 86 21.67 3.53 20.90
CA GLU A 86 23.12 3.26 20.92
C GLU A 86 23.93 4.36 21.62
N ARG A 87 23.46 5.61 21.55
CA ARG A 87 24.10 6.75 22.23
C ARG A 87 23.92 6.69 23.75
N VAL A 88 22.71 6.39 24.23
CA VAL A 88 22.38 6.36 25.67
C VAL A 88 22.96 5.14 26.37
N TRP A 89 23.10 4.01 25.66
CA TRP A 89 23.63 2.77 26.23
C TRP A 89 25.17 2.74 26.39
N ARG A 90 25.88 3.75 25.87
CA ARG A 90 27.32 3.92 26.08
C ARG A 90 27.61 4.50 27.46
#